data_AF-A0A2E5WDJ9-F1
#
_entry.id   AF-A0A2E5WDJ9-F1
#
_cell.length_a   1.000
_cell.length_b   1.000
_cell.length_c   1.000
_cell.angle_alpha   90.00
_cell.angle_beta   90.00
_cell.angle_gamma   90.00
#
_symmetry.space_group_name_H-M   'P 1'
#
loop_
_entity.id
_entity.type
_entity.pdbx_description
1 polymer ?
#
loop_
_entity_poly.entity_id
_entity_poly.type
_entity_poly.pdbx_seq_one_letter_code
_entity_poly.pdbx_strand_id
1 'polypeptide(L)'
;GIFELQEQVDALRELQPDAYPSSLYPSVTDDPRLDRLVRSPHDMVLLDHVPFHFGDGGSAGVQQPLKERQTLKPLDETTLERAAVAGSQTAVDLLARQRRDEPGNPGTTFHDGVGIAILRTDGKPERAAAGIVYGDAPWHRHQDLFDVQLYAFDRPFLSDLGYPQSWAHVGAWEGNWATHNSVWSVVNEIEPLDLPFDTPWHYLKEIAGRGRLVRVLRTDGVQIVEVEARRWVFDAEQLRWVDPGIRYRRLLALVETDEAGIALVDLSRIQGGNEHWRLCRGLEGRFVQQGVEPHSQPGTLAGADFERGADGLRHGDHAGLAWMNEVAQIDAGGARGQWTSRHDEAARLDLHQLHVSEGTRLRTARSTAVMDSPDRSRYDYHTLSPGSAPLKAPPASTWSSNPTWATRHWQRRRPFRLLAQMRPRACI
;
A
#
# COMPACT_ATOMS: atom_id res chain seq x y z
N GLY A 1 -7.36 8.27 25.66
CA GLY A 1 -6.47 7.16 25.23
C GLY A 1 -6.41 6.05 26.28
N ILE A 2 -5.67 4.94 26.08
CA ILE A 2 -5.63 3.83 27.08
C ILE A 2 -5.12 4.28 28.46
N PHE A 3 -4.14 5.20 28.50
CA PHE A 3 -3.59 5.75 29.74
C PHE A 3 -4.57 6.64 30.48
N GLU A 4 -5.30 7.47 29.75
CA GLU A 4 -6.37 8.30 30.31
C GLU A 4 -7.53 7.44 30.83
N LEU A 5 -7.87 6.35 30.14
CA LEU A 5 -8.84 5.38 30.63
C LEU A 5 -8.37 4.73 31.94
N GLN A 6 -7.09 4.35 32.03
CA GLN A 6 -6.51 3.82 33.27
C GLN A 6 -6.62 4.83 34.43
N GLU A 7 -6.21 6.08 34.20
CA GLU A 7 -6.34 7.17 35.19
C GLU A 7 -7.79 7.36 35.66
N GLN A 8 -8.76 7.34 34.73
CA GLN A 8 -10.18 7.47 35.05
C GLN A 8 -10.70 6.29 35.86
N VAL A 9 -10.32 5.05 35.51
CA VAL A 9 -10.72 3.85 36.25
C VAL A 9 -10.11 3.85 37.65
N ASP A 10 -8.86 4.29 37.80
CA ASP A 10 -8.21 4.40 39.12
C ASP A 10 -8.88 5.45 40.00
N ALA A 11 -9.19 6.62 39.45
CA ALA A 11 -9.93 7.67 40.17
C ALA A 11 -11.34 7.20 40.59
N LEU A 12 -12.05 6.48 39.72
CA LEU A 12 -13.35 5.88 40.05
C LEU A 12 -13.22 4.81 41.15
N ARG A 13 -12.14 4.02 41.14
CA ARG A 13 -11.86 3.02 42.18
C ARG A 13 -11.56 3.66 43.53
N GLU A 14 -10.88 4.78 43.58
CA GLU A 14 -10.66 5.55 44.81
C GLU A 14 -11.97 6.11 45.39
N LEU A 15 -12.85 6.62 44.51
CA LEU A 15 -14.14 7.20 44.92
C LEU A 15 -15.18 6.13 45.31
N GLN A 16 -15.18 4.99 44.62
CA GLN A 16 -16.20 3.94 44.73
C GLN A 16 -15.55 2.54 44.65
N PRO A 17 -14.77 2.12 45.67
CA PRO A 17 -13.99 0.88 45.62
C PRO A 17 -14.83 -0.38 45.45
N ASP A 18 -16.03 -0.41 46.04
CA ASP A 18 -16.94 -1.56 45.95
C ASP A 18 -17.59 -1.67 44.55
N ALA A 19 -17.74 -0.55 43.83
CA ALA A 19 -18.32 -0.51 42.49
C ALA A 19 -17.28 -0.86 41.41
N TYR A 20 -15.99 -0.57 41.65
CA TYR A 20 -14.90 -0.79 40.69
C TYR A 20 -13.77 -1.69 41.24
N PRO A 21 -14.08 -2.90 41.77
CA PRO A 21 -13.06 -3.78 42.30
C PRO A 21 -12.13 -4.26 41.18
N SER A 22 -10.82 -4.37 41.48
CA SER A 22 -9.82 -4.80 40.50
C SER A 22 -10.06 -6.20 39.92
N SER A 23 -10.84 -7.04 40.60
CA SER A 23 -11.26 -8.36 40.10
C SER A 23 -12.20 -8.30 38.90
N LEU A 24 -13.01 -7.23 38.80
CA LEU A 24 -13.94 -7.00 37.68
C LEU A 24 -13.39 -5.97 36.70
N TYR A 25 -12.59 -5.02 37.19
CA TYR A 25 -11.98 -3.95 36.42
C TYR A 25 -10.46 -3.99 36.60
N PRO A 26 -9.77 -4.98 36.01
CA PRO A 26 -8.32 -5.04 36.08
C PRO A 26 -7.69 -3.83 35.39
N SER A 27 -6.43 -3.54 35.71
CA SER A 27 -5.64 -2.51 35.03
C SER A 27 -5.59 -2.82 33.54
N VAL A 28 -5.97 -1.84 32.71
CA VAL A 28 -5.90 -1.96 31.24
C VAL A 28 -4.46 -1.86 30.75
N THR A 29 -3.56 -1.32 31.57
CA THR A 29 -2.12 -1.23 31.30
C THR A 29 -1.35 -2.51 31.63
N ASP A 30 -1.96 -3.45 32.35
CA ASP A 30 -1.34 -4.77 32.62
C ASP A 30 -1.39 -5.70 31.40
N ASP A 31 -2.03 -5.27 30.30
CA ASP A 31 -2.10 -6.04 29.07
C ASP A 31 -0.69 -6.21 28.46
N PRO A 32 -0.27 -7.44 28.12
CA PRO A 32 1.06 -7.71 27.55
C PRO A 32 1.30 -7.01 26.20
N ARG A 33 0.26 -6.46 25.57
CA ARG A 33 0.34 -5.70 24.32
C ARG A 33 0.66 -4.22 24.55
N LEU A 34 0.72 -3.72 25.79
CA LEU A 34 1.02 -2.31 26.08
C LEU A 34 2.27 -1.84 25.32
N ASP A 35 3.37 -2.58 25.45
CA ASP A 35 4.64 -2.24 24.78
C ASP A 35 4.49 -2.21 23.25
N ARG A 36 3.65 -3.10 22.69
CA ARG A 36 3.37 -3.13 21.26
C ARG A 36 2.50 -1.96 20.82
N LEU A 37 1.54 -1.51 21.63
CA LEU A 37 0.72 -0.33 21.36
C LEU A 37 1.57 0.94 21.32
N VAL A 38 2.53 1.07 22.24
CA VAL A 38 3.48 2.19 22.27
C VAL A 38 4.45 2.12 21.09
N ARG A 39 4.98 0.94 20.78
CA ARG A 39 5.99 0.75 19.75
C ARG A 39 5.46 0.88 18.32
N SER A 40 4.27 0.34 18.05
CA SER A 40 3.79 0.15 16.67
C SER A 40 3.73 1.45 15.84
N PRO A 41 3.26 2.60 16.38
CA PRO A 41 3.27 3.86 15.65
C PRO A 41 4.67 4.28 15.19
N HIS A 42 5.72 4.02 15.99
CA HIS A 42 7.11 4.32 15.63
C HIS A 42 7.70 3.32 14.63
N ASP A 43 7.34 2.05 14.74
CA ASP A 43 7.74 0.99 13.79
C ASP A 43 7.13 1.17 12.39
N MET A 44 6.09 2.01 12.26
CA MET A 44 5.43 2.36 11.01
C MET A 44 5.92 3.69 10.41
N VAL A 45 6.84 4.40 11.07
CA VAL A 45 7.45 5.61 10.50
C VAL A 45 8.43 5.20 9.40
N LEU A 46 8.35 5.91 8.27
CA LEU A 46 9.22 5.77 7.10
C LEU A 46 10.12 7.00 7.02
N LEU A 47 11.41 6.77 6.81
CA LEU A 47 12.43 7.82 6.66
C LEU A 47 12.42 8.83 7.83
N ASP A 48 11.92 8.45 9.00
CA ASP A 48 11.75 9.30 10.20
C ASP A 48 10.73 10.47 10.06
N HIS A 49 10.07 10.62 8.90
CA HIS A 49 9.27 11.81 8.60
C HIS A 49 7.78 11.55 8.33
N VAL A 50 7.39 10.34 7.92
CA VAL A 50 6.01 10.05 7.52
C VAL A 50 5.55 8.70 8.05
N PRO A 51 4.27 8.50 8.37
CA PRO A 51 3.78 7.16 8.65
C PRO A 51 3.66 6.38 7.33
N PHE A 52 3.72 5.06 7.42
CA PHE A 52 3.19 4.18 6.39
C PHE A 52 1.66 4.37 6.32
N HIS A 53 1.15 4.76 5.16
CA HIS A 53 -0.26 5.11 4.97
C HIS A 53 -1.05 3.87 4.54
N PHE A 54 -2.30 3.77 4.97
CA PHE A 54 -3.29 2.82 4.48
C PHE A 54 -4.68 3.32 4.92
N GLY A 55 -5.73 3.01 4.18
CA GLY A 55 -7.05 3.58 4.43
C GLY A 55 -7.08 5.12 4.41
N ASP A 56 -8.04 5.71 5.12
CA ASP A 56 -8.22 7.16 5.28
C ASP A 56 -7.09 7.73 6.16
N GLY A 57 -5.87 7.84 5.62
CA GLY A 57 -4.67 8.39 6.26
C GLY A 57 -4.25 9.74 5.68
N GLY A 58 -3.54 10.58 6.46
CA GLY A 58 -3.27 12.01 6.18
C GLY A 58 -2.44 12.43 4.94
N SER A 59 -2.39 11.61 3.90
CA SER A 59 -1.82 11.95 2.59
C SER A 59 -2.94 12.41 1.65
N ALA A 60 -2.68 13.41 0.81
CA ALA A 60 -3.50 13.70 -0.38
C ALA A 60 -2.79 13.17 -1.65
N GLY A 61 -1.93 12.17 -1.50
CA GLY A 61 -1.12 11.60 -2.56
C GLY A 61 -0.16 12.61 -3.20
N VAL A 62 0.46 13.51 -2.45
CA VAL A 62 1.41 14.50 -3.01
C VAL A 62 2.85 14.06 -2.75
N GLN A 63 3.67 14.01 -3.80
CA GLN A 63 5.03 13.48 -3.75
C GLN A 63 6.12 14.55 -3.60
N GLN A 64 6.02 15.32 -2.53
CA GLN A 64 7.03 16.33 -2.17
C GLN A 64 8.21 15.73 -1.39
N PRO A 65 9.39 16.36 -1.45
CA PRO A 65 10.51 16.03 -0.57
C PRO A 65 10.12 16.07 0.92
N LEU A 66 10.76 15.23 1.73
CA LEU A 66 10.43 15.05 3.14
C LEU A 66 11.41 15.76 4.09
N LYS A 67 12.59 16.20 3.63
CA LYS A 67 13.67 16.81 4.43
C LYS A 67 13.28 18.08 5.15
N GLU A 68 12.26 18.77 4.65
CA GLU A 68 11.74 20.00 5.26
C GLU A 68 10.68 19.70 6.33
N ARG A 69 10.25 18.44 6.45
CA ARG A 69 9.32 18.01 7.47
C ARG A 69 10.07 17.75 8.77
N GLN A 70 9.42 18.09 9.87
CA GLN A 70 9.90 17.71 11.20
C GLN A 70 9.91 16.18 11.32
N THR A 71 10.84 15.65 12.11
CA THR A 71 10.80 14.23 12.52
C THR A 71 9.43 13.93 13.11
N LEU A 72 8.82 12.86 12.62
CA LEU A 72 7.52 12.44 13.10
C LEU A 72 7.65 11.87 14.50
N LYS A 73 6.87 12.42 15.43
CA LYS A 73 6.74 11.95 16.82
C LYS A 73 5.32 11.40 17.00
N PRO A 74 5.07 10.11 16.65
CA PRO A 74 3.73 9.53 16.65
C PRO A 74 2.99 9.63 17.98
N LEU A 75 3.73 9.56 19.08
CA LEU A 75 3.22 9.76 20.44
C LEU A 75 3.91 10.99 21.02
N ASP A 76 3.14 11.84 21.70
CA ASP A 76 3.70 12.98 22.40
C ASP A 76 4.49 12.55 23.66
N GLU A 77 5.29 13.47 24.18
CA GLU A 77 6.14 13.23 25.35
C GLU A 77 5.33 12.80 26.57
N THR A 78 4.20 13.48 26.83
CA THR A 78 3.27 13.15 27.93
C THR A 78 2.76 11.70 27.84
N THR A 79 2.42 11.24 26.64
CA THR A 79 1.93 9.87 26.40
C THR A 79 3.04 8.86 26.64
N LEU A 80 4.28 9.15 26.23
CA LEU A 80 5.44 8.29 26.48
C LEU A 80 5.79 8.25 27.98
N GLU A 81 5.69 9.36 28.70
CA GLU A 81 5.90 9.40 30.16
C GLU A 81 4.86 8.53 30.89
N ARG A 82 3.58 8.66 30.53
CA ARG A 82 2.51 7.82 31.06
C ARG A 82 2.74 6.33 30.77
N ALA A 83 3.16 6.02 29.55
CA ALA A 83 3.49 4.66 29.16
C ALA A 83 4.67 4.09 29.95
N ALA A 84 5.71 4.90 30.19
CA ALA A 84 6.87 4.50 30.99
C ALA A 84 6.48 4.22 32.45
N VAL A 85 5.63 5.07 33.05
CA VAL A 85 5.07 4.85 34.40
C VAL A 85 4.24 3.57 34.45
N ALA A 86 3.48 3.28 33.39
CA ALA A 86 2.72 2.06 33.22
C ALA A 86 3.60 0.81 32.94
N GLY A 87 4.93 0.93 32.97
CA GLY A 87 5.86 -0.18 32.84
C GLY A 87 6.34 -0.45 31.41
N SER A 88 6.05 0.42 30.44
CA SER A 88 6.54 0.25 29.08
C SER A 88 8.02 0.58 28.95
N GLN A 89 8.86 -0.45 28.77
CA GLN A 89 10.30 -0.24 28.54
C GLN A 89 10.55 0.44 27.18
N THR A 90 9.75 0.10 26.17
CA THR A 90 9.82 0.77 24.87
C THR A 90 9.57 2.27 24.99
N ALA A 91 8.63 2.69 25.85
CA ALA A 91 8.36 4.11 26.07
C ALA A 91 9.57 4.86 26.65
N VAL A 92 10.31 4.26 27.57
CA VAL A 92 11.52 4.85 28.16
C VAL A 92 12.56 5.14 27.08
N ASP A 93 12.80 4.17 26.20
CA ASP A 93 13.79 4.30 25.12
C ASP A 93 13.35 5.35 24.09
N LEU A 94 12.07 5.33 23.70
CA LEU A 94 11.47 6.29 22.76
C LEU A 94 11.50 7.72 23.31
N LEU A 95 11.17 7.90 24.58
CA LEU A 95 11.21 9.19 25.26
C LEU A 95 12.64 9.75 25.29
N ALA A 96 13.61 8.92 25.68
CA ALA A 96 15.01 9.31 25.72
C ALA A 96 15.52 9.70 24.31
N ARG A 97 15.13 8.95 23.28
CA ARG A 97 15.42 9.27 21.88
C ARG A 97 14.79 10.58 21.44
N GLN A 98 13.52 10.79 21.74
CA GLN A 98 12.76 12.00 21.37
C GLN A 98 13.35 13.26 22.02
N ARG A 99 13.81 13.18 23.27
CA ARG A 99 14.49 14.27 23.97
C ARG A 99 15.86 14.62 23.39
N ARG A 100 16.54 13.65 22.76
CA ARG A 100 17.82 13.85 22.06
C ARG A 100 17.67 14.18 20.58
N ASP A 101 16.44 14.19 20.07
CA ASP A 101 16.10 14.37 18.66
C ASP A 101 16.87 13.41 17.74
N GLU A 102 17.01 12.16 18.19
CA GLU A 102 17.71 11.11 17.45
C GLU A 102 16.76 10.39 16.47
N PRO A 103 17.20 10.13 15.22
CA PRO A 103 16.36 9.44 14.25
C PRO A 103 16.07 8.00 14.67
N GLY A 104 14.87 7.54 14.31
CA GLY A 104 14.48 6.14 14.45
C GLY A 104 15.35 5.20 13.60
N ASN A 105 15.42 3.94 14.02
CA ASN A 105 15.82 2.84 13.15
C ASN A 105 15.10 1.56 13.62
N PRO A 106 13.82 1.41 13.26
CA PRO A 106 13.05 0.22 13.63
C PRO A 106 13.53 -1.04 12.87
N GLY A 107 14.38 -0.87 11.86
CA GLY A 107 14.72 -1.92 10.90
C GLY A 107 13.46 -2.41 10.18
N THR A 108 13.54 -3.60 9.59
CA THR A 108 12.36 -4.19 8.95
C THR A 108 11.38 -4.74 9.96
N THR A 109 10.13 -4.27 9.89
CA THR A 109 9.07 -4.52 10.87
C THR A 109 7.90 -5.29 10.27
N PHE A 110 7.24 -6.08 11.12
CA PHE A 110 6.08 -6.89 10.78
C PHE A 110 4.96 -6.68 11.79
N HIS A 111 3.82 -6.22 11.30
CA HIS A 111 2.61 -5.95 12.06
C HIS A 111 1.50 -6.93 11.65
N ASP A 112 1.76 -8.23 11.74
CA ASP A 112 0.85 -9.30 11.30
C ASP A 112 -0.56 -9.21 11.90
N GLY A 113 -0.71 -8.64 13.10
CA GLY A 113 -2.02 -8.40 13.72
C GLY A 113 -2.94 -7.48 12.90
N VAL A 114 -2.35 -6.55 12.15
CA VAL A 114 -3.05 -5.64 11.22
C VAL A 114 -2.60 -5.86 9.76
N GLY A 115 -1.80 -6.90 9.52
CA GLY A 115 -1.20 -7.31 8.25
C GLY A 115 -0.45 -6.20 7.51
N ILE A 116 0.65 -5.71 8.09
CA ILE A 116 1.56 -4.78 7.43
C ILE A 116 2.99 -5.33 7.52
N ALA A 117 3.78 -5.18 6.48
CA ALA A 117 5.23 -5.44 6.49
C ALA A 117 5.96 -4.25 5.88
N ILE A 118 7.06 -3.82 6.50
CA ILE A 118 7.87 -2.70 6.03
C ILE A 118 9.33 -3.14 6.00
N LEU A 119 9.90 -3.21 4.80
CA LEU A 119 11.32 -3.46 4.52
C LEU A 119 12.09 -2.14 4.56
N ARG A 120 13.26 -2.09 5.23
CA ARG A 120 14.08 -0.87 5.34
C ARG A 120 15.55 -1.15 5.11
N THR A 121 16.22 -0.33 4.31
CA THR A 121 17.69 -0.35 4.18
C THR A 121 18.37 -0.06 5.50
N ASP A 122 19.63 -0.45 5.63
CA ASP A 122 20.44 -0.06 6.78
C ASP A 122 20.68 1.46 6.81
N GLY A 123 20.78 2.04 8.03
CA GLY A 123 21.00 3.47 8.25
C GLY A 123 20.12 4.05 9.36
N LYS A 124 20.39 5.29 9.76
CA LYS A 124 19.53 6.09 10.66
C LYS A 124 19.46 7.55 10.17
N PRO A 125 18.32 8.03 9.64
CA PRO A 125 17.18 7.23 9.19
C PRO A 125 17.58 6.24 8.08
N GLU A 126 16.71 5.27 7.78
CA GLU A 126 16.90 4.42 6.61
C GLU A 126 16.91 5.26 5.31
N ARG A 127 17.68 4.83 4.30
CA ARG A 127 17.71 5.52 2.99
C ARG A 127 16.48 5.22 2.16
N ALA A 128 15.94 4.01 2.28
CA ALA A 128 14.72 3.59 1.64
C ALA A 128 13.91 2.62 2.50
N ALA A 129 12.59 2.71 2.35
CA ALA A 129 11.61 1.82 2.95
C ALA A 129 10.57 1.41 1.91
N ALA A 130 10.23 0.12 1.86
CA ALA A 130 9.16 -0.42 1.04
C ALA A 130 8.15 -1.15 1.93
N GLY A 131 6.88 -0.78 1.84
CA GLY A 131 5.82 -1.35 2.66
C GLY A 131 4.74 -2.04 1.85
N ILE A 132 4.08 -3.02 2.45
CA ILE A 132 2.93 -3.73 1.86
C ILE A 132 1.82 -3.94 2.90
N VAL A 133 0.59 -3.64 2.48
CA VAL A 133 -0.64 -3.97 3.20
C VAL A 133 -1.10 -5.37 2.80
N TYR A 134 -1.32 -6.26 3.74
CA TYR A 134 -1.93 -7.59 3.51
C TYR A 134 -2.94 -7.96 4.59
N GLY A 135 -3.25 -7.03 5.49
CA GLY A 135 -4.21 -7.21 6.55
C GLY A 135 -5.57 -6.64 6.22
N ASP A 136 -6.39 -6.70 7.25
CA ASP A 136 -7.75 -6.19 7.23
C ASP A 136 -7.95 -5.31 8.47
N ALA A 137 -8.65 -4.21 8.30
CA ALA A 137 -9.05 -3.30 9.36
C ALA A 137 -10.47 -2.81 9.06
N PRO A 138 -11.34 -2.69 10.08
CA PRO A 138 -12.66 -2.11 9.88
C PRO A 138 -12.59 -0.58 9.68
N TRP A 139 -13.72 0.01 9.27
CA TRP A 139 -13.97 1.46 9.23
C TRP A 139 -13.27 2.22 8.10
N HIS A 140 -12.23 2.98 8.44
CA HIS A 140 -11.48 3.88 7.57
C HIS A 140 -10.62 3.16 6.53
N ARG A 141 -10.92 1.89 6.25
CA ARG A 141 -10.19 1.07 5.31
C ARG A 141 -10.55 1.42 3.86
N HIS A 142 -9.61 1.16 2.95
CA HIS A 142 -9.82 1.19 1.51
C HIS A 142 -9.79 -0.23 0.92
N GLN A 143 -10.05 -0.36 -0.38
CA GLN A 143 -9.80 -1.59 -1.13
C GLN A 143 -8.30 -1.74 -1.45
N ASP A 144 -7.46 -1.62 -0.42
CA ASP A 144 -6.00 -1.48 -0.48
C ASP A 144 -5.25 -2.79 -0.16
N LEU A 145 -5.93 -3.94 -0.21
CA LEU A 145 -5.28 -5.23 -0.02
C LEU A 145 -4.15 -5.37 -1.05
N PHE A 146 -2.93 -5.62 -0.58
CA PHE A 146 -1.70 -5.69 -1.37
C PHE A 146 -1.22 -4.36 -1.93
N ASP A 147 -1.69 -3.20 -1.46
CA ASP A 147 -1.06 -1.92 -1.78
C ASP A 147 0.42 -1.93 -1.41
N VAL A 148 1.25 -1.36 -2.28
CA VAL A 148 2.70 -1.28 -2.13
C VAL A 148 3.15 0.16 -2.18
N GLN A 149 3.96 0.53 -1.20
CA GLN A 149 4.57 1.84 -1.13
C GLN A 149 6.09 1.73 -1.11
N LEU A 150 6.74 2.74 -1.69
CA LEU A 150 8.18 2.88 -1.75
C LEU A 150 8.53 4.33 -1.45
N TYR A 151 9.30 4.51 -0.39
CA TYR A 151 9.87 5.77 0.02
C TYR A 151 11.38 5.61 -0.02
N ALA A 152 12.07 6.49 -0.72
CA ALA A 152 13.53 6.42 -0.87
C ALA A 152 14.09 7.81 -1.07
N PHE A 153 15.34 8.05 -0.68
CA PHE A 153 16.02 9.32 -0.93
C PHE A 153 15.18 10.54 -0.55
N ASP A 154 14.61 10.47 0.67
CA ASP A 154 13.82 11.56 1.27
C ASP A 154 12.53 11.91 0.49
N ARG A 155 11.92 10.94 -0.20
CA ARG A 155 10.66 11.19 -0.93
C ARG A 155 9.83 9.93 -1.14
N PRO A 156 8.50 10.08 -1.28
CA PRO A 156 7.66 9.03 -1.84
C PRO A 156 7.94 8.81 -3.34
N PHE A 157 8.03 7.55 -3.74
CA PHE A 157 8.09 7.10 -5.14
C PHE A 157 6.83 6.34 -5.53
N LEU A 158 6.39 5.43 -4.66
CA LEU A 158 5.06 4.83 -4.67
C LEU A 158 4.39 5.22 -3.35
N SER A 159 3.33 6.01 -3.42
CA SER A 159 2.60 6.49 -2.25
C SER A 159 1.16 6.03 -2.30
N ASP A 160 0.53 5.93 -1.14
CA ASP A 160 -0.92 5.81 -1.02
C ASP A 160 -1.61 7.18 -1.24
N LEU A 161 -2.84 7.14 -1.74
CA LEU A 161 -3.60 8.36 -2.02
C LEU A 161 -4.07 9.02 -0.73
N GLY A 162 -4.40 8.21 0.27
CA GLY A 162 -4.79 8.62 1.60
C GLY A 162 -6.19 9.22 1.67
N TYR A 163 -6.33 10.24 2.50
CA TYR A 163 -7.60 10.75 2.98
C TYR A 163 -8.44 11.31 1.84
N PRO A 164 -9.75 10.98 1.80
CA PRO A 164 -10.62 11.45 0.74
C PRO A 164 -10.67 12.98 0.70
N GLN A 165 -10.63 13.54 -0.50
CA GLN A 165 -10.91 14.97 -0.66
C GLN A 165 -12.37 15.30 -0.34
N SER A 166 -13.25 14.31 -0.52
CA SER A 166 -14.66 14.39 -0.18
C SER A 166 -15.20 12.99 0.09
N TRP A 167 -16.11 12.89 1.06
CA TRP A 167 -16.84 11.66 1.34
C TRP A 167 -17.82 11.26 0.23
N ALA A 168 -18.15 12.17 -0.69
CA ALA A 168 -19.10 11.90 -1.78
C ALA A 168 -18.59 10.89 -2.80
N HIS A 169 -17.26 10.75 -2.97
CA HIS A 169 -16.65 9.90 -3.99
C HIS A 169 -15.65 8.89 -3.42
N VAL A 170 -15.55 8.78 -2.09
CA VAL A 170 -14.54 7.92 -1.45
C VAL A 170 -14.63 6.47 -1.91
N GLY A 171 -15.83 5.92 -2.12
CA GLY A 171 -16.00 4.53 -2.59
C GLY A 171 -15.57 4.33 -4.05
N ALA A 172 -15.75 5.38 -4.87
CA ALA A 172 -15.43 5.34 -6.30
C ALA A 172 -13.99 5.74 -6.59
N TRP A 173 -13.28 6.44 -5.68
CA TRP A 173 -11.94 6.94 -5.93
C TRP A 173 -10.93 6.58 -4.83
N GLU A 174 -10.78 7.36 -3.77
CA GLU A 174 -9.69 7.16 -2.80
C GLU A 174 -9.73 5.79 -2.10
N GLY A 175 -10.93 5.29 -1.81
CA GLY A 175 -11.14 3.97 -1.24
C GLY A 175 -11.20 2.83 -2.26
N ASN A 176 -11.07 3.11 -3.55
CA ASN A 176 -11.19 2.13 -4.63
C ASN A 176 -9.82 1.51 -4.98
N TRP A 177 -9.80 0.19 -5.23
CA TRP A 177 -8.59 -0.58 -5.55
C TRP A 177 -7.78 0.03 -6.70
N ALA A 178 -8.45 0.69 -7.66
CA ALA A 178 -7.81 1.29 -8.81
C ALA A 178 -6.85 2.44 -8.44
N THR A 179 -7.00 3.06 -7.27
CA THR A 179 -6.10 4.13 -6.81
C THR A 179 -4.97 3.63 -5.91
N HIS A 180 -4.80 2.32 -5.73
CA HIS A 180 -3.70 1.75 -4.94
C HIS A 180 -2.69 1.10 -5.87
N ASN A 181 -1.43 0.97 -5.44
CA ASN A 181 -0.38 0.20 -6.12
C ASN A 181 -0.60 -1.30 -5.94
N SER A 182 -1.81 -1.75 -6.24
CA SER A 182 -2.33 -3.06 -5.88
C SER A 182 -2.55 -3.97 -7.10
N VAL A 183 -3.02 -5.18 -6.82
CA VAL A 183 -3.57 -6.13 -7.77
C VAL A 183 -5.02 -6.42 -7.44
N TRP A 184 -5.83 -6.63 -8.47
CA TRP A 184 -7.24 -6.86 -8.32
C TRP A 184 -7.77 -7.90 -9.30
N SER A 185 -8.83 -8.61 -8.90
CA SER A 185 -9.59 -9.44 -9.81
C SER A 185 -11.07 -9.15 -9.74
N VAL A 186 -11.68 -8.86 -10.89
CA VAL A 186 -13.13 -8.69 -11.04
C VAL A 186 -13.79 -10.06 -11.17
N VAL A 187 -14.95 -10.26 -10.56
CA VAL A 187 -15.80 -11.46 -10.74
C VAL A 187 -17.14 -11.01 -11.27
N ASN A 188 -17.51 -11.40 -12.49
CA ASN A 188 -18.65 -10.81 -13.21
C ASN A 188 -19.99 -10.99 -12.49
N GLU A 189 -20.13 -12.07 -11.73
CA GLU A 189 -21.34 -12.39 -10.98
C GLU A 189 -21.40 -11.69 -9.61
N ILE A 190 -20.39 -10.89 -9.26
CA ILE A 190 -20.23 -10.27 -7.94
C ILE A 190 -20.01 -8.77 -8.09
N GLU A 191 -21.07 -8.02 -7.83
CA GLU A 191 -20.97 -6.57 -7.75
C GLU A 191 -20.42 -6.12 -6.38
N PRO A 192 -19.64 -5.02 -6.33
CA PRO A 192 -19.36 -4.34 -5.08
C PRO A 192 -20.65 -3.96 -4.37
N LEU A 193 -20.61 -3.99 -3.05
CA LEU A 193 -21.73 -3.55 -2.27
C LEU A 193 -21.91 -2.02 -2.44
N ASP A 194 -23.08 -1.61 -2.91
CA ASP A 194 -23.48 -0.21 -3.05
C ASP A 194 -24.53 0.11 -1.96
N LEU A 195 -24.05 0.59 -0.81
CA LEU A 195 -24.90 1.02 0.30
C LEU A 195 -25.03 2.54 0.31
N PRO A 196 -26.22 3.09 0.66
CA PRO A 196 -26.37 4.51 0.94
C PRO A 196 -25.34 5.00 1.95
N PHE A 197 -24.79 6.20 1.73
CA PHE A 197 -23.77 6.83 2.59
C PHE A 197 -24.20 6.94 4.08
N ASP A 198 -25.50 6.98 4.36
CA ASP A 198 -26.09 7.07 5.69
C ASP A 198 -26.43 5.71 6.33
N THR A 199 -26.06 4.59 5.68
CA THR A 199 -26.27 3.24 6.23
C THR A 199 -25.46 3.06 7.52
N PRO A 200 -26.07 2.61 8.64
CA PRO A 200 -25.38 2.44 9.92
C PRO A 200 -24.09 1.60 9.83
N TRP A 201 -23.07 2.07 10.54
CA TRP A 201 -21.70 2.27 10.05
C TRP A 201 -20.75 1.07 9.93
N HIS A 202 -21.20 -0.18 10.04
CA HIS A 202 -20.26 -1.30 10.25
C HIS A 202 -19.71 -1.91 8.93
N TYR A 203 -20.24 -1.45 7.78
CA TYR A 203 -20.22 -2.20 6.52
C TYR A 203 -19.97 -1.35 5.26
N LEU A 204 -19.47 -0.12 5.40
CA LEU A 204 -19.49 0.83 4.27
C LEU A 204 -18.46 0.58 3.15
N LYS A 205 -17.56 -0.41 3.24
CA LYS A 205 -16.55 -0.73 2.19
C LYS A 205 -16.18 -2.23 2.16
N GLU A 206 -17.17 -3.12 2.08
CA GLU A 206 -17.03 -4.56 2.37
C GLU A 206 -16.45 -5.46 1.26
N ILE A 207 -15.40 -5.01 0.60
CA ILE A 207 -14.48 -5.97 -0.03
C ILE A 207 -13.33 -6.18 0.93
N ALA A 208 -13.55 -7.13 1.84
CA ALA A 208 -12.55 -7.53 2.81
C ALA A 208 -11.51 -8.43 2.16
N GLY A 209 -10.36 -8.49 2.81
CA GLY A 209 -9.21 -9.17 2.28
C GLY A 209 -8.28 -9.43 3.43
N ARG A 210 -8.09 -10.71 3.76
CA ARG A 210 -7.15 -11.09 4.82
C ARG A 210 -6.06 -11.92 4.21
N GLY A 211 -4.86 -11.40 4.35
CA GLY A 211 -3.63 -12.08 4.02
C GLY A 211 -2.86 -12.54 5.22
N ARG A 212 -1.71 -13.14 4.92
CA ARG A 212 -0.72 -13.56 5.88
C ARG A 212 0.66 -13.47 5.27
N LEU A 213 1.64 -13.29 6.15
CA LEU A 213 3.04 -13.48 5.83
C LEU A 213 3.30 -14.96 5.46
N VAL A 214 3.97 -15.19 4.34
CA VAL A 214 4.34 -16.53 3.87
C VAL A 214 5.81 -16.78 4.15
N ARG A 215 6.69 -15.83 3.77
CA ARG A 215 8.14 -15.94 3.93
C ARG A 215 8.76 -14.57 4.16
N VAL A 216 9.86 -14.61 4.91
CA VAL A 216 10.80 -13.50 5.06
C VAL A 216 12.20 -14.05 4.81
N LEU A 217 12.97 -13.39 3.94
CA LEU A 217 14.38 -13.69 3.73
C LEU A 217 15.16 -12.40 3.86
N ARG A 218 16.30 -12.46 4.55
CA ARG A 218 17.20 -11.31 4.69
C ARG A 218 18.63 -11.80 4.53
N THR A 219 19.39 -11.03 3.76
CA THR A 219 20.84 -11.11 3.62
C THR A 219 21.35 -9.70 3.36
N ASP A 220 22.66 -9.50 3.44
CA ASP A 220 23.28 -8.18 3.21
C ASP A 220 22.78 -7.55 1.90
N GLY A 221 22.21 -6.34 2.02
CA GLY A 221 21.66 -5.58 0.90
C GLY A 221 20.40 -6.15 0.24
N VAL A 222 19.80 -7.25 0.74
CA VAL A 222 18.59 -7.84 0.15
C VAL A 222 17.61 -8.28 1.22
N GLN A 223 16.38 -7.77 1.11
CA GLN A 223 15.29 -8.14 2.00
C GLN A 223 14.07 -8.51 1.18
N ILE A 224 13.48 -9.66 1.49
CA ILE A 224 12.37 -10.23 0.74
C ILE A 224 11.23 -10.53 1.71
N VAL A 225 10.03 -10.11 1.33
CA VAL A 225 8.79 -10.53 1.95
C VAL A 225 7.88 -11.14 0.90
N GLU A 226 7.23 -12.24 1.26
CA GLU A 226 6.19 -12.85 0.47
C GLU A 226 4.92 -12.94 1.29
N VAL A 227 3.81 -12.49 0.71
CA VAL A 227 2.48 -12.49 1.32
C VAL A 227 1.49 -13.19 0.41
N GLU A 228 0.48 -13.82 1.00
CA GLU A 228 -0.68 -14.35 0.28
C GLU A 228 -1.97 -13.84 0.92
N ALA A 229 -3.01 -13.68 0.13
CA ALA A 229 -4.32 -13.24 0.62
C ALA A 229 -5.47 -13.84 -0.17
N ARG A 230 -6.66 -13.73 0.42
CA ARG A 230 -7.94 -14.06 -0.21
C ARG A 230 -8.80 -12.80 -0.23
N ARG A 231 -9.46 -12.54 -1.37
CA ARG A 231 -10.58 -11.59 -1.41
C ARG A 231 -11.77 -12.24 -0.69
N TRP A 232 -12.55 -11.45 0.01
CA TRP A 232 -13.83 -11.80 0.61
C TRP A 232 -14.84 -10.74 0.20
N VAL A 233 -16.08 -11.15 0.05
CA VAL A 233 -17.20 -10.26 -0.27
C VAL A 233 -18.31 -10.51 0.72
N PHE A 234 -18.94 -9.44 1.21
CA PHE A 234 -20.06 -9.57 2.11
C PHE A 234 -21.35 -9.78 1.31
N ASP A 235 -22.06 -10.87 1.60
CA ASP A 235 -23.40 -11.13 1.10
C ASP A 235 -24.39 -10.49 2.06
N ALA A 236 -24.98 -9.36 1.66
CA ALA A 236 -25.91 -8.59 2.46
C ALA A 236 -27.27 -9.27 2.65
N GLU A 237 -27.69 -10.16 1.74
CA GLU A 237 -28.92 -10.92 1.89
C GLU A 237 -28.78 -12.00 2.97
N GLN A 238 -27.62 -12.63 3.02
CA GLN A 238 -27.32 -13.74 3.95
C GLN A 238 -26.56 -13.29 5.20
N LEU A 239 -26.20 -12.00 5.28
CA LEU A 239 -25.40 -11.39 6.34
C LEU A 239 -24.13 -12.17 6.68
N ARG A 240 -23.37 -12.56 5.64
CA ARG A 240 -22.14 -13.35 5.81
C ARG A 240 -21.07 -13.04 4.79
N TRP A 241 -19.82 -13.26 5.19
CA TRP A 241 -18.68 -13.24 4.29
C TRP A 241 -18.65 -14.49 3.39
N VAL A 242 -18.47 -14.27 2.09
CA VAL A 242 -18.37 -15.30 1.05
C VAL A 242 -17.00 -15.23 0.39
N ASP A 243 -16.44 -16.40 0.11
CA ASP A 243 -15.17 -16.55 -0.62
C ASP A 243 -15.48 -16.63 -2.13
N PRO A 244 -15.17 -15.59 -2.93
CA PRO A 244 -15.40 -15.58 -4.37
C PRO A 244 -14.40 -16.45 -5.16
N GLY A 245 -13.53 -17.22 -4.48
CA GLY A 245 -12.53 -18.06 -5.13
C GLY A 245 -11.28 -17.31 -5.61
N ILE A 246 -11.08 -16.06 -5.15
CA ILE A 246 -9.94 -15.23 -5.54
C ILE A 246 -8.78 -15.40 -4.57
N ARG A 247 -7.58 -15.64 -5.11
CA ARG A 247 -6.33 -15.75 -4.36
C ARG A 247 -5.28 -14.82 -4.92
N TYR A 248 -4.54 -14.19 -4.02
CA TYR A 248 -3.43 -13.33 -4.35
C TYR A 248 -2.15 -13.85 -3.71
N ARG A 249 -1.01 -13.67 -4.39
CA ARG A 249 0.32 -13.84 -3.82
C ARG A 249 1.23 -12.75 -4.35
N ARG A 250 1.93 -12.04 -3.46
CA ARG A 250 2.83 -10.94 -3.83
C ARG A 250 4.15 -11.08 -3.10
N LEU A 251 5.24 -10.98 -3.84
CA LEU A 251 6.60 -10.97 -3.32
C LEU A 251 7.20 -9.61 -3.60
N LEU A 252 7.73 -8.99 -2.54
CA LEU A 252 8.53 -7.78 -2.64
C LEU A 252 9.96 -8.10 -2.22
N ALA A 253 10.92 -7.63 -3.00
CA ALA A 253 12.32 -7.61 -2.62
C ALA A 253 12.88 -6.18 -2.67
N LEU A 254 13.31 -5.65 -1.53
CA LEU A 254 14.07 -4.42 -1.45
C LEU A 254 15.56 -4.77 -1.57
N VAL A 255 16.20 -4.24 -2.61
CA VAL A 255 17.59 -4.55 -2.97
C VAL A 255 18.41 -3.26 -2.97
N GLU A 256 19.47 -3.24 -2.17
CA GLU A 256 20.52 -2.22 -2.22
C GLU A 256 21.46 -2.56 -3.37
N THR A 257 21.66 -1.62 -4.29
CA THR A 257 22.55 -1.76 -5.44
C THR A 257 23.88 -1.04 -5.18
N ASP A 258 24.76 -1.05 -6.17
CA ASP A 258 25.96 -0.20 -6.17
C ASP A 258 25.61 1.29 -6.11
N GLU A 259 26.60 2.10 -5.71
CA GLU A 259 26.51 3.57 -5.67
C GLU A 259 25.32 4.11 -4.85
N ALA A 260 24.92 3.40 -3.80
CA ALA A 260 23.78 3.70 -2.93
C ALA A 260 22.40 3.67 -3.62
N GLY A 261 22.30 3.05 -4.80
CA GLY A 261 21.03 2.85 -5.51
C GLY A 261 20.12 1.83 -4.82
N ILE A 262 18.83 1.86 -5.20
CA ILE A 262 17.79 0.98 -4.66
C ILE A 262 16.96 0.40 -5.81
N ALA A 263 16.69 -0.90 -5.74
CA ALA A 263 15.72 -1.58 -6.58
C ALA A 263 14.62 -2.24 -5.75
N LEU A 264 13.37 -2.13 -6.19
CA LEU A 264 12.23 -2.83 -5.61
C LEU A 264 11.69 -3.85 -6.63
N VAL A 265 11.96 -5.13 -6.41
CA VAL A 265 11.37 -6.20 -7.24
C VAL A 265 9.98 -6.51 -6.71
N ASP A 266 8.97 -6.38 -7.56
CA ASP A 266 7.57 -6.65 -7.23
C ASP A 266 6.95 -7.70 -8.16
N LEU A 267 6.68 -8.88 -7.61
CA LEU A 267 6.09 -10.00 -8.32
C LEU A 267 4.72 -10.32 -7.74
N SER A 268 3.69 -10.26 -8.58
CA SER A 268 2.32 -10.56 -8.17
C SER A 268 1.73 -11.72 -8.96
N ARG A 269 0.88 -12.51 -8.31
CA ARG A 269 0.08 -13.60 -8.90
C ARG A 269 -1.36 -13.49 -8.43
N ILE A 270 -2.27 -13.66 -9.36
CA ILE A 270 -3.71 -13.64 -9.15
C ILE A 270 -4.28 -14.96 -9.68
N GLN A 271 -5.19 -15.57 -8.93
CA GLN A 271 -5.93 -16.76 -9.33
C GLN A 271 -7.42 -16.56 -9.07
N GLY A 272 -8.27 -17.03 -9.99
CA GLY A 272 -9.72 -16.87 -9.96
C GLY A 272 -10.18 -15.60 -10.70
N GLY A 273 -11.49 -15.44 -10.84
CA GLY A 273 -12.13 -14.25 -11.43
C GLY A 273 -12.05 -14.13 -12.95
N ASN A 274 -12.70 -13.08 -13.44
CA ASN A 274 -13.03 -12.80 -14.84
C ASN A 274 -12.22 -11.66 -15.43
N GLU A 275 -11.53 -10.86 -14.63
CA GLU A 275 -10.52 -9.91 -15.08
C GLU A 275 -9.40 -9.84 -14.06
N HIS A 276 -8.18 -9.54 -14.49
CA HIS A 276 -7.01 -9.33 -13.65
C HIS A 276 -6.40 -7.97 -13.93
N TRP A 277 -6.09 -7.24 -12.88
CA TRP A 277 -5.52 -5.91 -12.95
C TRP A 277 -4.33 -5.79 -12.00
N ARG A 278 -3.34 -5.01 -12.42
CA ARG A 278 -2.29 -4.44 -11.57
C ARG A 278 -2.24 -2.95 -11.84
N LEU A 279 -2.09 -2.14 -10.80
CA LEU A 279 -1.84 -0.72 -10.94
C LEU A 279 -0.47 -0.39 -10.39
N CYS A 280 0.21 0.50 -11.09
CA CYS A 280 1.46 1.10 -10.65
C CYS A 280 1.35 2.60 -10.84
N ARG A 281 0.98 3.28 -9.75
CA ARG A 281 1.05 4.73 -9.62
C ARG A 281 2.47 5.09 -9.17
N GLY A 282 3.32 5.32 -10.16
CA GLY A 282 4.70 5.77 -9.99
C GLY A 282 4.81 7.19 -9.46
N LEU A 283 5.76 7.95 -10.01
CA LEU A 283 5.90 9.36 -9.65
C LEU A 283 4.79 10.21 -10.29
N GLU A 284 4.41 11.31 -9.63
CA GLU A 284 3.59 12.36 -10.24
C GLU A 284 4.30 12.92 -11.49
N GLY A 285 3.62 12.87 -12.63
CA GLY A 285 4.22 13.09 -13.94
C GLY A 285 3.88 11.99 -14.95
N ARG A 286 4.43 12.10 -16.15
CA ARG A 286 4.17 11.16 -17.25
C ARG A 286 5.19 10.04 -17.27
N PHE A 287 4.69 8.80 -17.40
CA PHE A 287 5.53 7.66 -17.75
C PHE A 287 5.97 7.77 -19.21
N VAL A 288 7.27 7.68 -19.45
CA VAL A 288 7.84 7.66 -20.80
C VAL A 288 8.34 6.25 -21.10
N GLN A 289 7.64 5.56 -22.01
CA GLN A 289 8.03 4.24 -22.51
C GLN A 289 9.24 4.36 -23.44
N GLN A 290 10.18 3.42 -23.33
CA GLN A 290 11.34 3.32 -24.20
C GLN A 290 11.00 2.56 -25.48
N GLY A 291 11.32 3.18 -26.63
CA GLY A 291 11.32 2.51 -27.93
C GLY A 291 9.95 2.16 -28.50
N VAL A 292 8.86 2.54 -27.83
CA VAL A 292 7.47 2.35 -28.29
C VAL A 292 6.67 3.58 -27.95
N GLU A 293 6.04 4.18 -28.95
CA GLU A 293 5.10 5.29 -28.77
C GLU A 293 3.72 4.75 -28.35
N PRO A 294 3.14 5.21 -27.23
CA PRO A 294 1.80 4.81 -26.83
C PRO A 294 0.73 5.32 -27.80
N HIS A 295 -0.30 4.50 -28.04
CA HIS A 295 -1.46 4.85 -28.86
C HIS A 295 -2.60 5.36 -27.99
N SER A 296 -3.00 6.62 -28.17
CA SER A 296 -4.14 7.21 -27.46
C SER A 296 -5.44 6.45 -27.72
N GLN A 297 -6.25 6.29 -26.69
CA GLN A 297 -7.59 5.69 -26.73
C GLN A 297 -8.63 6.69 -26.20
N PRO A 298 -9.83 6.72 -26.80
CA PRO A 298 -10.92 7.54 -26.26
C PRO A 298 -11.40 7.01 -24.90
N GLY A 299 -12.20 7.82 -24.21
CA GLY A 299 -12.88 7.44 -22.97
C GLY A 299 -11.95 7.34 -21.76
N THR A 300 -12.21 6.33 -20.94
CA THR A 300 -11.55 6.10 -19.64
C THR A 300 -10.97 4.69 -19.56
N LEU A 301 -10.24 4.41 -18.48
CA LEU A 301 -9.67 3.07 -18.28
C LEU A 301 -10.76 2.00 -18.08
N ALA A 302 -11.96 2.40 -17.64
CA ALA A 302 -13.16 1.54 -17.59
C ALA A 302 -13.69 1.16 -18.98
N GLY A 303 -13.38 1.97 -20.01
CA GLY A 303 -13.73 1.67 -21.40
C GLY A 303 -13.77 2.89 -22.30
N ALA A 304 -13.65 2.62 -23.61
CA ALA A 304 -13.61 3.63 -24.66
C ALA A 304 -14.88 4.48 -24.76
N ASP A 305 -16.01 3.93 -24.30
CA ASP A 305 -17.34 4.54 -24.42
C ASP A 305 -17.76 5.34 -23.19
N PHE A 306 -16.92 5.35 -22.13
CA PHE A 306 -17.24 5.99 -20.87
C PHE A 306 -16.52 7.33 -20.75
N GLU A 307 -17.30 8.38 -20.52
CA GLU A 307 -16.78 9.68 -20.08
C GLU A 307 -16.22 9.59 -18.64
N ARG A 308 -15.40 10.58 -18.27
CA ARG A 308 -14.80 10.62 -16.94
C ARG A 308 -15.89 10.74 -15.86
N GLY A 309 -15.91 9.79 -14.93
CA GLY A 309 -16.88 9.74 -13.85
C GLY A 309 -18.28 9.29 -14.28
N ALA A 310 -18.39 8.63 -15.43
CA ALA A 310 -19.67 8.09 -15.89
C ALA A 310 -20.24 7.03 -14.95
N ASP A 311 -21.55 7.08 -14.75
CA ASP A 311 -22.35 6.03 -14.13
C ASP A 311 -22.70 4.93 -15.14
N GLY A 312 -23.32 3.84 -14.68
CA GLY A 312 -23.80 2.76 -15.57
C GLY A 312 -22.65 1.98 -16.23
N LEU A 313 -21.55 1.81 -15.52
CA LEU A 313 -20.38 1.06 -15.96
C LEU A 313 -20.73 -0.41 -16.24
N ARG A 314 -19.84 -1.08 -16.97
CA ARG A 314 -20.00 -2.52 -17.27
C ARG A 314 -19.96 -3.40 -16.03
N HIS A 315 -19.31 -2.92 -14.96
CA HIS A 315 -19.18 -3.59 -13.68
C HIS A 315 -18.84 -2.56 -12.60
N GLY A 316 -19.37 -2.73 -11.37
CA GLY A 316 -19.15 -1.78 -10.26
C GLY A 316 -17.70 -1.69 -9.81
N ASP A 317 -16.93 -2.79 -9.88
CA ASP A 317 -15.48 -2.77 -9.60
C ASP A 317 -14.71 -1.77 -10.50
N HIS A 318 -15.28 -1.33 -11.64
CA HIS A 318 -14.63 -0.38 -12.54
C HIS A 318 -14.83 1.10 -12.16
N ALA A 319 -15.50 1.41 -11.04
CA ALA A 319 -15.80 2.78 -10.60
C ALA A 319 -14.56 3.70 -10.60
N GLY A 320 -13.45 3.24 -10.01
CA GLY A 320 -12.20 4.02 -10.02
C GLY A 320 -11.61 4.18 -11.42
N LEU A 321 -11.70 3.15 -12.26
CA LEU A 321 -11.18 3.22 -13.64
C LEU A 321 -11.93 4.25 -14.50
N ALA A 322 -13.20 4.54 -14.18
CA ALA A 322 -14.00 5.55 -14.88
C ALA A 322 -13.51 6.98 -14.61
N TRP A 323 -12.76 7.22 -13.54
CA TRP A 323 -12.16 8.53 -13.25
C TRP A 323 -10.78 8.71 -13.90
N MET A 324 -10.23 7.65 -14.48
CA MET A 324 -8.93 7.66 -15.15
C MET A 324 -9.07 7.90 -16.66
N ASN A 325 -8.68 9.09 -17.11
CA ASN A 325 -8.81 9.52 -18.51
C ASN A 325 -7.45 9.62 -19.21
N GLU A 326 -7.39 10.18 -20.43
CA GLU A 326 -6.16 10.22 -21.24
C GLU A 326 -5.49 8.84 -21.39
N VAL A 327 -6.30 7.84 -21.74
CA VAL A 327 -5.83 6.47 -21.85
C VAL A 327 -4.88 6.34 -23.05
N ALA A 328 -3.76 5.68 -22.85
CA ALA A 328 -2.87 5.28 -23.93
C ALA A 328 -2.49 3.81 -23.80
N GLN A 329 -2.57 3.05 -24.89
CA GLN A 329 -2.13 1.66 -24.95
C GLN A 329 -0.68 1.57 -25.41
N ILE A 330 0.08 0.70 -24.75
CA ILE A 330 1.48 0.42 -25.09
C ILE A 330 1.54 -0.96 -25.73
N ASP A 331 1.70 -1.00 -27.06
CA ASP A 331 1.80 -2.23 -27.84
C ASP A 331 3.22 -2.81 -27.81
N ALA A 332 3.66 -3.19 -26.61
CA ALA A 332 4.96 -3.79 -26.35
C ALA A 332 4.81 -5.11 -25.59
N GLY A 333 5.73 -6.05 -25.80
CA GLY A 333 5.86 -7.26 -24.97
C GLY A 333 6.35 -6.98 -23.53
N GLY A 334 6.44 -5.70 -23.13
CA GLY A 334 6.99 -5.26 -21.85
C GLY A 334 7.00 -3.74 -21.67
N ALA A 335 6.66 -3.26 -20.47
CA ALA A 335 6.97 -1.89 -20.08
C ALA A 335 8.47 -1.76 -19.78
N ARG A 336 9.14 -0.81 -20.40
CA ARG A 336 10.48 -0.38 -20.00
C ARG A 336 10.51 1.12 -20.16
N GLY A 337 10.59 1.85 -19.07
CA GLY A 337 10.42 3.29 -19.12
C GLY A 337 10.80 3.98 -17.83
N GLN A 338 10.49 5.26 -17.77
CA GLN A 338 10.84 6.10 -16.64
C GLN A 338 9.69 7.06 -16.33
N TRP A 339 9.41 7.27 -15.05
CA TRP A 339 8.74 8.49 -14.60
C TRP A 339 9.77 9.52 -14.18
N THR A 340 9.51 10.79 -14.51
CA THR A 340 10.20 11.94 -13.91
C THR A 340 9.20 12.72 -13.08
N SER A 341 9.54 13.02 -11.82
CA SER A 341 8.65 13.77 -10.94
C SER A 341 8.41 15.18 -11.48
N ARG A 342 7.15 15.63 -11.43
CA ARG A 342 6.75 17.00 -11.74
C ARG A 342 7.22 18.03 -10.70
N HIS A 343 7.58 17.57 -9.49
CA HIS A 343 8.01 18.42 -8.38
C HIS A 343 9.53 18.57 -8.33
N ASP A 344 10.27 17.63 -8.93
CA ASP A 344 11.73 17.63 -8.96
C ASP A 344 12.25 16.72 -10.10
N GLU A 345 12.83 17.31 -11.14
CA GLU A 345 13.35 16.59 -12.31
C GLU A 345 14.52 15.63 -12.00
N ALA A 346 15.14 15.76 -10.81
CA ALA A 346 16.13 14.82 -10.33
C ALA A 346 15.50 13.54 -9.76
N ALA A 347 14.22 13.57 -9.33
CA ALA A 347 13.50 12.36 -8.95
C ALA A 347 13.05 11.60 -10.18
N ARG A 348 13.61 10.40 -10.35
CA ARG A 348 13.30 9.52 -11.46
C ARG A 348 13.08 8.10 -10.97
N LEU A 349 12.05 7.48 -11.50
CA LEU A 349 11.69 6.09 -11.23
C LEU A 349 11.79 5.32 -12.53
N ASP A 350 12.80 4.47 -12.64
CA ASP A 350 12.93 3.53 -13.74
C ASP A 350 12.02 2.32 -13.47
N LEU A 351 11.35 1.82 -14.50
CA LEU A 351 10.54 0.61 -14.41
C LEU A 351 10.87 -0.36 -15.54
N HIS A 352 11.07 -1.61 -15.13
CA HIS A 352 11.42 -2.73 -15.98
C HIS A 352 10.43 -3.89 -15.75
N GLN A 353 9.47 -4.02 -16.66
CA GLN A 353 8.56 -5.17 -16.63
C GLN A 353 9.32 -6.45 -16.98
N LEU A 354 9.47 -7.33 -15.99
CA LEU A 354 10.15 -8.61 -16.15
C LEU A 354 9.29 -9.63 -16.92
N HIS A 355 8.00 -9.69 -16.60
CA HIS A 355 7.06 -10.65 -17.19
C HIS A 355 5.60 -10.21 -16.95
N VAL A 356 4.71 -10.57 -17.88
CA VAL A 356 3.25 -10.52 -17.72
C VAL A 356 2.63 -11.75 -18.37
N SER A 357 1.43 -12.10 -17.91
CA SER A 357 0.64 -13.17 -18.52
C SER A 357 0.32 -12.85 -19.99
N GLU A 358 0.15 -13.91 -20.78
CA GLU A 358 -0.34 -13.78 -22.16
C GLU A 358 -1.73 -13.12 -22.17
N GLY A 359 -1.97 -12.23 -23.15
CA GLY A 359 -3.23 -11.48 -23.26
C GLY A 359 -3.34 -10.25 -22.35
N THR A 360 -2.34 -9.97 -21.49
CA THR A 360 -2.27 -8.71 -20.74
C THR A 360 -2.05 -7.53 -21.68
N ARG A 361 -2.94 -6.55 -21.60
CA ARG A 361 -2.82 -5.25 -22.27
C ARG A 361 -2.21 -4.26 -21.31
N LEU A 362 -1.15 -3.60 -21.76
CA LEU A 362 -0.50 -2.53 -21.01
C LEU A 362 -1.11 -1.18 -21.41
N ARG A 363 -1.68 -0.47 -20.44
CA ARG A 363 -2.25 0.87 -20.64
C ARG A 363 -1.67 1.85 -19.63
N THR A 364 -1.58 3.11 -19.99
CA THR A 364 -1.40 4.23 -19.07
C THR A 364 -2.67 5.08 -19.05
N ALA A 365 -2.98 5.69 -17.91
CA ALA A 365 -4.10 6.61 -17.79
C ALA A 365 -3.81 7.68 -16.73
N ARG A 366 -4.29 8.89 -16.96
CA ARG A 366 -4.19 10.01 -16.04
C ARG A 366 -5.14 9.80 -14.85
N SER A 367 -4.61 9.94 -13.64
CA SER A 367 -5.30 9.77 -12.36
C SER A 367 -5.19 11.07 -11.56
N THR A 368 -6.29 11.80 -11.48
CA THR A 368 -6.42 13.10 -10.80
C THR A 368 -7.63 13.10 -9.87
N ALA A 369 -7.64 14.02 -8.92
CA ALA A 369 -8.76 14.22 -8.01
C ALA A 369 -10.11 14.32 -8.73
N VAL A 370 -11.14 13.78 -8.07
CA VAL A 370 -12.52 13.73 -8.59
C VAL A 370 -13.33 14.98 -8.25
N MET A 371 -12.98 15.65 -7.15
CA MET A 371 -13.52 16.95 -6.81
C MET A 371 -12.87 18.00 -7.72
N ASP A 372 -13.63 18.54 -8.67
CA ASP A 372 -13.23 19.55 -9.68
C ASP A 372 -12.63 18.99 -10.99
N SER A 373 -12.23 19.90 -11.89
CA SER A 373 -11.58 19.54 -13.14
C SER A 373 -10.19 18.92 -12.88
N PRO A 374 -9.73 17.99 -13.73
CA PRO A 374 -8.39 17.40 -13.62
C PRO A 374 -7.26 18.43 -13.49
N ASP A 375 -7.38 19.57 -14.18
CA ASP A 375 -6.35 20.63 -14.19
C ASP A 375 -6.22 21.36 -12.83
N ARG A 376 -7.24 21.26 -11.97
CA ARG A 376 -7.23 21.82 -10.60
C ARG A 376 -6.85 20.80 -9.54
N SER A 377 -6.58 19.56 -9.93
CA SER A 377 -6.14 18.51 -9.01
C SER A 377 -4.81 18.87 -8.35
N ARG A 378 -4.71 18.57 -7.05
CA ARG A 378 -3.47 18.75 -6.26
C ARG A 378 -2.41 17.67 -6.53
N TYR A 379 -2.76 16.64 -7.29
CA TYR A 379 -1.87 15.60 -7.77
C TYR A 379 -2.19 15.24 -9.21
N ASP A 380 -1.19 14.78 -9.96
CA ASP A 380 -1.37 14.31 -11.34
C ASP A 380 -0.46 13.13 -11.64
N TYR A 381 -1.06 11.95 -11.73
CA TYR A 381 -0.36 10.70 -11.98
C TYR A 381 -0.71 10.14 -13.35
N HIS A 382 0.25 9.57 -14.06
CA HIS A 382 -0.04 8.65 -15.17
C HIS A 382 0.24 7.21 -14.72
N THR A 383 -0.82 6.54 -14.29
CA THR A 383 -0.81 5.19 -13.72
C THR A 383 -0.60 4.16 -14.83
N LEU A 384 0.37 3.27 -14.65
CA LEU A 384 0.59 2.13 -15.52
C LEU A 384 -0.29 0.96 -15.06
N SER A 385 -1.07 0.41 -15.98
CA SER A 385 -2.18 -0.50 -15.67
C SER A 385 -2.16 -1.74 -16.58
N PRO A 386 -1.32 -2.75 -16.30
CA PRO A 386 -1.44 -4.06 -16.93
C PRO A 386 -2.79 -4.70 -16.56
N GLY A 387 -3.62 -5.00 -17.56
CA GLY A 387 -4.92 -5.65 -17.35
C GLY A 387 -5.20 -6.71 -18.40
N SER A 388 -5.80 -7.82 -18.00
CA SER A 388 -6.24 -8.91 -18.89
C SER A 388 -7.65 -9.37 -18.54
N ALA A 389 -8.43 -9.67 -19.56
CA ALA A 389 -9.50 -10.66 -19.44
C ALA A 389 -8.85 -12.05 -19.56
N PRO A 390 -9.18 -13.03 -18.69
CA PRO A 390 -8.59 -14.35 -18.72
C PRO A 390 -8.99 -15.07 -19.99
N LEU A 391 -8.03 -15.77 -20.57
CA LEU A 391 -8.29 -16.96 -21.37
C LEU A 391 -8.90 -18.00 -20.40
N LYS A 392 -9.99 -18.66 -20.79
CA LYS A 392 -10.73 -19.68 -20.00
C LYS A 392 -9.82 -20.41 -18.99
N ALA A 393 -10.17 -20.31 -17.70
CA ALA A 393 -9.37 -20.85 -16.60
C ALA A 393 -8.99 -22.33 -16.82
N PRO A 394 -7.72 -22.74 -16.60
CA PRO A 394 -7.41 -24.15 -16.47
C PRO A 394 -8.04 -24.70 -15.17
N PRO A 395 -8.41 -25.99 -15.15
CA PRO A 395 -9.12 -26.57 -14.02
C PRO A 395 -8.30 -26.48 -12.73
N ALA A 396 -9.00 -26.17 -11.63
CA ALA A 396 -8.44 -26.13 -10.29
C ALA A 396 -7.87 -27.50 -9.90
N SER A 397 -6.57 -27.72 -10.13
CA SER A 397 -5.87 -28.87 -9.55
C SER A 397 -4.40 -28.55 -9.29
N THR A 398 -4.02 -28.81 -8.04
CA THR A 398 -2.64 -28.93 -7.51
C THR A 398 -1.82 -27.64 -7.40
N TRP A 399 -2.09 -26.87 -6.35
CA TRP A 399 -1.00 -26.24 -5.60
C TRP A 399 -0.13 -27.35 -5.01
N SER A 400 0.92 -27.76 -5.73
CA SER A 400 1.98 -28.57 -5.11
C SER A 400 2.90 -27.65 -4.32
N SER A 401 3.11 -28.00 -3.06
CA SER A 401 4.03 -27.36 -2.12
C SER A 401 5.49 -27.69 -2.45
N ASN A 402 5.92 -27.50 -3.70
CA ASN A 402 7.29 -27.79 -4.11
C ASN A 402 8.13 -26.51 -4.31
N PRO A 403 9.14 -26.25 -3.46
CA PRO A 403 10.04 -25.12 -3.61
C PRO A 403 11.22 -25.51 -4.51
N THR A 404 11.03 -25.52 -5.83
CA THR A 404 12.14 -25.75 -6.78
C THR A 404 12.02 -24.87 -8.02
N TRP A 405 12.14 -23.55 -7.81
CA TRP A 405 12.53 -22.59 -8.85
C TRP A 405 13.61 -21.66 -8.31
N ALA A 406 14.73 -22.25 -7.92
CA ALA A 406 15.96 -21.53 -7.64
C ALA A 406 17.15 -22.46 -7.93
N THR A 407 17.37 -22.77 -9.21
CA THR A 407 18.65 -23.21 -9.81
C THR A 407 18.37 -23.82 -11.19
N ARG A 408 18.43 -22.98 -12.23
CA ARG A 408 18.96 -23.33 -13.57
C ARG A 408 18.95 -22.07 -14.43
N HIS A 409 20.07 -21.83 -15.10
CA HIS A 409 20.37 -20.68 -15.96
C HIS A 409 20.86 -19.38 -15.29
N TRP A 410 21.94 -19.48 -14.52
CA TRP A 410 23.00 -18.47 -14.55
C TRP A 410 24.18 -19.03 -15.36
N GLN A 411 24.09 -18.95 -16.69
CA GLN A 411 25.25 -19.16 -17.56
C GLN A 411 25.80 -17.79 -17.98
N ARG A 412 27.08 -17.60 -17.62
CA ARG A 412 27.94 -16.45 -17.89
C ARG A 412 27.64 -15.77 -19.23
N ARG A 413 27.17 -14.51 -19.16
CA ARG A 413 27.40 -13.50 -20.21
C ARG A 413 28.02 -12.25 -19.58
N ARG A 414 28.88 -11.64 -20.38
CA ARG A 414 29.89 -10.60 -20.09
C ARG A 414 29.34 -9.35 -19.38
N PRO A 415 30.21 -8.55 -18.71
CA PRO A 415 29.77 -7.51 -17.77
C PRO A 415 28.97 -6.41 -18.47
N PHE A 416 27.81 -6.08 -17.90
CA PHE A 416 27.10 -4.85 -18.18
C PHE A 416 27.94 -3.69 -17.62
N ARG A 417 28.45 -2.83 -18.49
CA ARG A 417 28.93 -1.49 -18.10
C ARG A 417 27.70 -0.59 -18.00
N LEU A 418 27.30 -0.24 -16.79
CA LEU A 418 26.42 0.90 -16.57
C LEU A 418 27.28 2.17 -16.72
N LEU A 419 26.90 3.07 -17.61
CA LEU A 419 27.53 4.39 -17.72
C LEU A 419 27.06 5.24 -16.54
N ALA A 420 27.99 5.56 -15.65
CA ALA A 420 27.79 6.40 -14.48
C ALA A 420 27.29 7.80 -14.84
N GLN A 421 26.20 8.23 -14.21
CA GLN A 421 25.87 9.63 -14.04
C GLN A 421 25.32 9.80 -12.61
N MET A 422 26.05 10.58 -11.82
CA MET A 422 25.84 10.87 -10.40
C MET A 422 24.47 11.51 -10.11
N ARG A 423 23.39 10.74 -9.87
CA ARG A 423 22.13 11.20 -9.24
C ARG A 423 21.37 10.01 -8.60
N PRO A 424 20.60 10.22 -7.51
CA PRO A 424 19.80 9.16 -6.90
C PRO A 424 18.78 8.60 -7.90
N ARG A 425 18.79 7.27 -8.12
CA ARG A 425 17.85 6.54 -8.99
C ARG A 425 17.20 5.42 -8.19
N ALA A 426 15.88 5.29 -8.30
CA ALA A 426 15.12 4.14 -7.84
C ALA A 426 14.62 3.34 -9.06
N CYS A 427 14.67 2.01 -8.98
CA CYS A 427 14.29 1.09 -10.06
C CYS A 427 13.24 0.09 -9.56
N ILE A 428 12.20 -0.20 -10.35
CA ILE A 428 11.20 -1.25 -10.09
C ILE A 428 11.28 -2.34 -11.14
#